data_AF-A0A8S2XBP1-F1
#
_entry.id   AF-A0A8S2XBP1-F1
#
_cell.length_a   1.000
_cell.length_b   1.000
_cell.length_c   1.000
_cell.angle_alpha   90.00
_cell.angle_beta   90.00
_cell.angle_gamma   90.00
#
_symmetry.space_group_name_H-M   'P 1'
#
loop_
_entity.id
_entity.type
_entity.pdbx_description
1 polymer ?
#
loop_
_entity_poly.entity_id
_entity_poly.type
_entity_poly.pdbx_seq_one_letter_code
_entity_poly.pdbx_strand_id
1 'polypeptide(L)'
;MIEFTEWKTAFEQSSGSKYVKNCGSKGKSENQTTEYYYCNRTGLYKQTRQGWRRNSKAHDSIRCGIHCTSSMKVDIARNDQISVQYYPTHYGHTAEPPLQVPASAATTNTTLATTNGDLVEQASVQKQTIPPIQTVVQTTVQQQTTTDHCVRLQHQHHTQTSSIIINIAPKSSSVASSPAASVDNVVAVGRFVCSMCAKIYRSGAGLRYHKRKRHRGMVEPTALHRVKCQELGCTYQMLAISDL
;
A
#
# COMPACT_ATOMS: atom_id res chain seq x y z
N MET A 1 4.10 -4.74 13.20
CA MET A 1 3.74 -4.34 11.81
C MET A 1 3.84 -2.83 11.53
N ILE A 2 3.51 -1.95 12.48
CA ILE A 2 3.64 -0.48 12.32
C ILE A 2 5.10 -0.07 12.01
N GLU A 3 6.05 -0.62 12.76
CA GLU A 3 7.47 -0.28 12.65
C GLU A 3 8.08 -0.54 11.26
N PHE A 4 7.76 -1.68 10.63
CA PHE A 4 8.18 -1.94 9.24
C PHE A 4 7.58 -0.92 8.26
N THR A 5 6.34 -0.50 8.47
CA THR A 5 5.66 0.44 7.58
C THR A 5 6.29 1.83 7.67
N GLU A 6 6.65 2.27 8.87
CA GLU A 6 7.35 3.53 9.11
C GLU A 6 8.75 3.50 8.50
N TRP A 7 9.53 2.45 8.79
CA TRP A 7 10.85 2.25 8.18
C TRP A 7 10.78 2.27 6.65
N LYS A 8 9.85 1.50 6.07
CA LYS A 8 9.64 1.44 4.64
C LYS A 8 9.28 2.81 4.08
N THR A 9 8.40 3.55 4.74
CA THR A 9 8.00 4.88 4.29
C THR A 9 9.18 5.87 4.29
N ALA A 10 9.98 5.88 5.37
CA ALA A 10 11.18 6.70 5.44
C ALA A 10 12.21 6.30 4.37
N PHE A 11 12.37 5.01 4.12
CA PHE A 11 13.22 4.47 3.06
C PHE A 11 12.74 4.88 1.66
N GLU A 12 11.43 4.84 1.40
CA GLU A 12 10.85 5.25 0.12
C GLU A 12 11.01 6.77 -0.12
N GLN A 13 10.90 7.57 0.94
CA GLN A 13 11.12 9.02 0.88
C GLN A 13 12.58 9.36 0.57
N SER A 14 13.53 8.67 1.21
CA SER A 14 14.96 8.95 1.00
C SER A 14 15.48 8.44 -0.33
N SER A 15 14.99 7.28 -0.81
CA SER A 15 15.40 6.67 -2.08
C SER A 15 14.65 7.20 -3.30
N GLY A 16 13.55 7.95 -3.12
CA GLY A 16 12.67 8.39 -4.22
C GLY A 16 11.94 7.25 -4.92
N SER A 17 12.02 6.02 -4.39
CA SER A 17 11.48 4.82 -5.02
C SER A 17 10.37 4.24 -4.16
N LYS A 18 9.21 3.94 -4.77
CA LYS A 18 8.06 3.35 -4.07
C LYS A 18 7.94 1.86 -4.37
N TYR A 19 7.63 1.09 -3.34
CA TYR A 19 7.48 -0.36 -3.34
C TYR A 19 6.05 -0.75 -2.99
N VAL A 20 5.43 -1.52 -3.88
CA VAL A 20 4.04 -1.96 -3.78
C VAL A 20 3.96 -3.48 -3.72
N LYS A 21 2.99 -3.97 -2.95
CA LYS A 21 2.71 -5.40 -2.82
C LYS A 21 1.68 -5.80 -3.88
N ASN A 22 2.08 -6.67 -4.80
CA ASN A 22 1.23 -7.08 -5.93
C ASN A 22 0.31 -8.28 -5.61
N CYS A 23 0.59 -9.02 -4.54
CA CYS A 23 -0.13 -10.23 -4.17
C CYS A 23 -0.33 -10.31 -2.65
N GLY A 24 -1.30 -11.10 -2.18
CA GLY A 24 -1.43 -11.42 -0.76
C GLY A 24 -0.17 -12.08 -0.19
N SER A 25 -0.05 -12.10 1.13
CA SER A 25 1.06 -12.76 1.82
C SER A 25 1.03 -14.26 1.53
N LYS A 26 2.19 -14.86 1.25
CA LYS A 26 2.31 -16.31 1.10
C LYS A 26 2.87 -16.87 2.41
N GLY A 27 2.12 -17.75 3.06
CA GLY A 27 2.66 -18.55 4.17
C GLY A 27 3.68 -19.55 3.62
N LYS A 28 4.91 -19.52 4.13
CA LYS A 28 5.93 -20.55 3.81
C LYS A 28 5.78 -21.77 4.72
N SER A 29 5.41 -21.54 5.97
CA SER A 29 5.16 -22.53 7.01
C SER A 29 4.12 -21.97 7.98
N GLU A 30 3.67 -22.79 8.93
CA GLU A 30 2.72 -22.38 9.98
C GLU A 30 3.22 -21.17 10.82
N ASN A 31 4.51 -20.85 10.74
CA ASN A 31 5.19 -19.89 11.61
C ASN A 31 5.87 -18.74 10.85
N GLN A 32 5.81 -18.75 9.51
CA GLN A 32 6.55 -17.79 8.70
C GLN A 32 5.72 -17.28 7.53
N THR A 33 5.64 -15.96 7.43
CA THR A 33 4.98 -15.27 6.32
C THR A 33 6.01 -14.54 5.49
N THR A 34 6.00 -14.75 4.18
CA THR A 34 6.84 -13.99 3.25
C THR A 34 5.98 -13.04 2.43
N GLU A 35 6.43 -11.80 2.36
CA GLU A 35 5.83 -10.74 1.56
C GLU A 35 6.83 -10.23 0.53
N TYR A 36 6.34 -10.00 -0.70
CA TYR A 36 7.15 -9.47 -1.80
C TYR A 36 6.61 -8.11 -2.21
N TYR A 37 7.51 -7.14 -2.26
CA TYR A 37 7.25 -5.80 -2.75
C TYR A 37 8.12 -5.56 -3.99
N TYR A 38 7.55 -4.86 -4.95
CA TYR A 38 8.20 -4.51 -6.21
C TYR A 38 8.12 -3.01 -6.42
N CYS A 39 9.07 -2.45 -7.18
CA CYS A 39 8.98 -1.05 -7.60
C CYS A 39 7.59 -0.73 -8.19
N ASN A 40 7.01 0.40 -7.84
CA ASN A 40 5.68 0.82 -8.32
C ASN A 40 5.64 1.11 -9.83
N ARG A 41 6.82 1.29 -10.44
CA ARG A 41 7.01 1.46 -11.87
C ARG A 41 7.01 0.11 -12.62
N THR A 42 7.09 -1.01 -11.91
CA THR A 42 7.09 -2.35 -12.48
C THR A 42 5.76 -2.72 -13.11
N GLY A 43 5.83 -3.29 -14.31
CA GLY A 43 4.75 -4.03 -14.94
C GLY A 43 4.15 -3.33 -16.14
N LEU A 44 3.42 -4.10 -16.94
CA LEU A 44 2.73 -3.59 -18.10
C LEU A 44 1.54 -2.73 -17.68
N TYR A 45 1.43 -1.56 -18.29
CA TYR A 45 0.19 -0.81 -18.29
C TYR A 45 -0.82 -1.59 -19.13
N LYS A 46 -1.74 -2.31 -18.47
CA LYS A 46 -2.87 -2.93 -19.16
C LYS A 46 -3.83 -1.81 -19.52
N GLN A 47 -3.69 -1.29 -20.73
CA GLN A 47 -4.66 -0.38 -21.32
C GLN A 47 -5.99 -1.14 -21.41
N THR A 48 -6.81 -0.99 -20.38
CA THR A 48 -8.01 -1.80 -20.24
C THR A 48 -9.07 -1.16 -21.11
N ARG A 49 -9.26 -1.76 -22.29
CA ARG A 49 -10.30 -1.55 -23.33
C ARG A 49 -9.83 -0.81 -24.60
N GLN A 50 -9.74 -1.59 -25.67
CA GLN A 50 -10.09 -1.19 -27.03
C GLN A 50 -11.54 -0.67 -27.01
N GLY A 51 -11.74 0.63 -26.83
CA GLY A 51 -13.08 1.19 -26.79
C GLY A 51 -13.07 2.69 -26.54
N TRP A 52 -13.04 3.43 -27.65
CA TRP A 52 -13.27 4.86 -27.79
C TRP A 52 -12.50 5.80 -26.86
N ARG A 53 -11.46 6.40 -27.45
CA ARG A 53 -10.56 7.40 -26.88
C ARG A 53 -11.34 8.55 -26.25
N ARG A 54 -11.46 8.55 -24.93
CA ARG A 54 -11.24 9.80 -24.21
C ARG A 54 -9.73 9.93 -24.10
N ASN A 55 -9.17 10.95 -24.76
CA ASN A 55 -7.86 11.51 -24.45
C ASN A 55 -7.86 11.85 -22.96
N SER A 56 -7.63 10.85 -22.09
CA SER A 56 -7.15 11.12 -20.75
C SER A 56 -5.80 11.78 -20.98
N LYS A 57 -5.79 13.09 -20.80
CA LYS A 57 -4.63 13.98 -20.80
C LYS A 57 -3.39 13.20 -20.39
N ALA A 58 -2.29 13.39 -21.14
CA ALA A 58 -0.98 12.77 -21.04
C ALA A 58 -0.34 12.84 -19.64
N HIS A 59 -1.00 12.28 -18.64
CA HIS A 59 -0.40 11.87 -17.40
C HIS A 59 0.10 10.47 -17.68
N ASP A 60 1.36 10.42 -18.11
CA ASP A 60 2.05 9.17 -18.38
C ASP A 60 1.80 8.19 -17.23
N SER A 61 1.52 6.95 -17.59
CA SER A 61 1.42 5.90 -16.60
C SER A 61 2.72 5.87 -15.81
N ILE A 62 2.63 5.86 -14.48
CA ILE A 62 3.80 5.66 -13.59
C ILE A 62 4.51 4.33 -13.91
N ARG A 63 3.85 3.39 -14.61
CA ARG A 63 4.44 2.14 -15.06
C ARG A 63 5.28 2.34 -16.32
N CYS A 64 6.54 1.93 -16.25
CA CYS A 64 7.51 2.04 -17.34
C CYS A 64 7.34 1.00 -18.47
N GLY A 65 6.30 0.16 -18.42
CA GLY A 65 6.04 -0.85 -19.46
C GLY A 65 6.99 -2.06 -19.43
N ILE A 66 7.96 -2.07 -18.53
CA ILE A 66 8.90 -3.19 -18.34
C ILE A 66 8.87 -3.71 -16.89
N HIS A 67 9.52 -4.84 -16.66
CA HIS A 67 9.72 -5.35 -15.30
C HIS A 67 10.98 -4.74 -14.69
N CYS A 68 10.82 -3.87 -13.68
CA CYS A 68 11.97 -3.39 -12.91
C CYS A 68 12.46 -4.48 -11.96
N THR A 69 13.78 -4.66 -11.90
CA THR A 69 14.48 -5.60 -11.02
C THR A 69 14.46 -5.21 -9.55
N SER A 70 14.19 -3.94 -9.26
CA SER A 70 14.17 -3.42 -7.89
C SER A 70 13.00 -4.00 -7.10
N SER A 71 13.33 -4.67 -6.00
CA SER A 71 12.38 -5.45 -5.20
C SER A 71 12.83 -5.59 -3.75
N MET A 72 11.88 -5.93 -2.89
CA MET A 72 12.08 -6.15 -1.47
C MET A 72 11.32 -7.40 -1.05
N LYS A 73 12.04 -8.32 -0.40
CA LYS A 73 11.50 -9.54 0.19
C LYS A 73 11.52 -9.38 1.71
N VAL A 74 10.36 -9.54 2.32
CA VAL A 74 10.16 -9.37 3.75
C VAL A 74 9.74 -10.71 4.32
N ASP A 75 10.56 -11.28 5.18
CA ASP A 75 10.25 -12.49 5.92
C ASP A 75 9.86 -12.09 7.35
N ILE A 76 8.63 -12.43 7.75
CA ILE A 76 8.06 -12.17 9.08
C ILE A 76 7.99 -13.50 9.83
N ALA A 77 8.73 -13.60 10.93
CA ALA A 77 8.73 -14.76 11.82
C ALA A 77 7.70 -14.63 12.95
N ARG A 78 7.34 -15.74 13.60
CA ARG A 78 6.37 -15.78 14.72
C ARG A 78 6.77 -14.94 15.94
N ASN A 79 8.06 -14.71 16.13
CA ASN A 79 8.61 -13.89 17.22
C ASN A 79 8.58 -12.38 16.90
N ASP A 80 7.79 -11.96 15.90
CA ASP A 80 7.75 -10.59 15.37
C ASP A 80 9.09 -10.07 14.83
N GLN A 81 10.06 -10.96 14.60
CA GLN A 81 11.30 -10.59 13.91
C GLN A 81 11.03 -10.41 12.42
N ILE A 82 11.46 -9.25 11.89
CA ILE A 82 11.29 -8.91 10.47
C ILE A 82 12.67 -8.87 9.81
N SER A 83 12.86 -9.73 8.82
CA SER A 83 14.04 -9.72 7.96
C SER A 83 13.68 -9.15 6.60
N VAL A 84 14.41 -8.12 6.17
CA VAL A 84 14.20 -7.45 4.89
C VAL A 84 15.42 -7.67 4.00
N GLN A 85 15.23 -8.36 2.88
CA GLN A 85 16.20 -8.47 1.82
C GLN A 85 15.78 -7.54 0.68
N TYR A 86 16.67 -6.65 0.27
CA TYR A 86 16.35 -5.56 -0.64
C TYR A 86 17.37 -5.44 -1.78
N TYR A 87 16.85 -5.15 -2.97
CA TYR A 87 17.60 -4.97 -4.21
C TYR A 87 17.35 -3.55 -4.74
N PRO A 88 18.26 -2.57 -4.48
CA PRO A 88 18.06 -1.18 -4.88
C PRO A 88 18.16 -0.90 -6.37
N THR A 89 18.81 -1.77 -7.12
CA THR A 89 19.14 -1.48 -8.51
C THR A 89 17.89 -1.55 -9.39
N HIS A 90 17.52 -0.41 -9.97
CA HIS A 90 16.44 -0.29 -10.94
C HIS A 90 16.95 -0.57 -12.35
N TYR A 91 16.30 -1.49 -13.05
CA TYR A 91 16.56 -1.76 -14.46
C TYR A 91 15.45 -1.22 -15.35
N GLY A 92 15.87 -0.50 -16.39
CA GLY A 92 15.07 0.05 -17.48
C GLY A 92 14.09 1.17 -17.11
N HIS A 93 14.24 1.75 -15.92
CA HIS A 93 13.82 3.12 -15.65
C HIS A 93 14.81 3.79 -14.71
N THR A 94 14.91 5.11 -14.79
CA THR A 94 15.68 5.89 -13.83
C THR A 94 14.94 5.93 -12.49
N ALA A 95 15.69 5.84 -11.39
CA ALA A 95 15.16 6.20 -10.08
C ALA A 95 14.76 7.67 -10.12
N GLU A 96 13.59 8.01 -9.58
CA GLU A 96 13.21 9.40 -9.47
C GLU A 96 14.20 10.07 -8.53
N PRO A 97 14.82 11.20 -8.92
CA PRO A 97 15.58 11.97 -7.96
C PRO A 97 14.63 12.33 -6.79
N PRO A 98 15.06 12.18 -5.52
CA PRO A 98 14.24 12.55 -4.38
C PRO A 98 13.70 13.96 -4.61
N LEU A 99 12.37 14.13 -4.55
CA LEU A 99 11.74 15.43 -4.70
C LEU A 99 12.41 16.37 -3.69
N GLN A 100 13.24 17.28 -4.19
CA GLN A 100 13.75 18.36 -3.37
C GLN A 100 12.53 19.13 -2.90
N VAL A 101 12.25 19.07 -1.60
CA VAL A 101 11.29 19.95 -0.95
C VAL A 101 11.66 21.36 -1.40
N PRO A 102 10.75 22.12 -2.05
CA PRO A 102 11.07 23.48 -2.43
C PRO A 102 11.44 24.21 -1.13
N ALA A 103 12.67 24.74 -1.09
CA ALA A 103 13.11 25.64 -0.06
C ALA A 103 12.25 26.91 -0.17
N SER A 104 11.05 26.88 0.41
CA SER A 104 10.21 28.06 0.51
C SER A 104 10.89 29.07 1.42
N ALA A 105 11.31 30.17 0.79
CA ALA A 105 11.52 31.50 1.37
C ALA A 105 12.59 31.64 2.47
N ALA A 106 13.86 31.57 2.10
CA ALA A 106 14.88 32.41 2.73
C ALA A 106 14.97 33.72 1.93
N THR A 107 14.17 34.71 2.34
CA THR A 107 14.31 36.09 1.87
C THR A 107 15.71 36.57 2.19
N THR A 108 16.52 36.81 1.16
CA THR A 108 17.77 37.57 1.28
C THR A 108 17.41 39.00 1.65
N ASN A 109 17.44 39.34 2.94
CA ASN A 109 17.53 40.73 3.34
C ASN A 109 18.99 41.17 3.16
N THR A 110 19.22 41.93 2.09
CA THR A 110 20.40 42.77 1.93
C THR A 110 20.40 43.84 3.03
N THR A 111 21.24 43.65 4.04
CA THR A 111 21.49 44.62 5.11
C THR A 111 22.30 45.80 4.57
N LEU A 112 21.66 46.97 4.48
CA LEU A 112 22.33 48.26 4.61
C LEU A 112 22.55 48.53 6.09
N ALA A 113 23.79 48.89 6.43
CA ALA A 113 24.26 49.17 7.78
C ALA A 113 23.48 50.31 8.46
N THR A 114 23.22 50.20 9.76
CA THR A 114 23.46 51.25 10.78
C THR A 114 23.41 50.63 12.19
N THR A 115 24.27 51.18 13.04
CA THR A 115 24.71 50.87 14.40
C THR A 115 23.63 50.64 15.47
N ASN A 116 23.87 49.65 16.36
CA ASN A 116 24.08 49.78 17.82
C ASN A 116 23.69 48.48 18.53
N GLY A 117 24.48 48.11 19.54
CA GLY A 117 24.47 46.79 20.16
C GLY A 117 23.29 46.52 21.09
N ASP A 118 23.05 45.24 21.33
CA ASP A 118 22.80 44.67 22.66
C ASP A 118 22.80 43.13 22.58
N LEU A 119 23.33 42.52 23.63
CA LEU A 119 23.39 41.07 23.84
C LEU A 119 21.99 40.47 23.98
N VAL A 120 21.65 39.40 23.24
CA VAL A 120 20.78 38.30 23.72
C VAL A 120 21.09 36.98 22.98
N GLU A 121 21.57 36.02 23.76
CA GLU A 121 21.31 34.56 23.79
C GLU A 121 20.90 33.80 22.51
N GLN A 122 21.81 32.96 22.01
CA GLN A 122 21.53 31.94 20.98
C GLN A 122 20.97 30.66 21.62
N ALA A 123 19.70 30.37 21.35
CA ALA A 123 19.15 29.03 21.55
C ALA A 123 19.49 28.12 20.36
N SER A 124 20.27 27.08 20.62
CA SER A 124 20.67 26.05 19.66
C SER A 124 19.49 25.15 19.28
N VAL A 125 18.99 25.26 18.06
CA VAL A 125 18.04 24.29 17.48
C VAL A 125 18.82 23.05 17.05
N GLN A 126 18.78 22.01 17.88
CA GLN A 126 19.32 20.68 17.56
C GLN A 126 18.48 20.05 16.44
N LYS A 127 19.09 19.93 15.26
CA LYS A 127 18.59 19.11 14.16
C LYS A 127 18.62 17.65 14.64
N GLN A 128 17.45 17.05 14.85
CA GLN A 128 17.33 15.64 15.23
C GLN A 128 17.80 14.77 14.06
N THR A 129 19.06 14.37 14.12
CA THR A 129 19.61 13.26 13.37
C THR A 129 18.89 12.00 13.84
N ILE A 130 18.17 11.34 12.93
CA ILE A 130 17.58 10.01 13.16
C ILE A 130 18.72 9.12 13.69
N PRO A 131 18.58 8.46 14.85
CA PRO A 131 19.63 7.63 15.40
C PRO A 131 19.99 6.55 14.37
N PRO A 132 21.28 6.22 14.20
CA PRO A 132 21.67 5.11 13.37
C PRO A 132 21.04 3.85 13.97
N ILE A 133 19.99 3.35 13.32
CA ILE A 133 19.60 1.95 13.44
C ILE A 133 20.89 1.18 13.19
N GLN A 134 21.26 0.29 14.11
CA GLN A 134 22.45 -0.55 13.99
C GLN A 134 22.34 -1.37 12.70
N THR A 135 22.80 -0.75 11.61
CA THR A 135 22.73 -1.30 10.28
C THR A 135 23.98 -2.15 10.20
N VAL A 136 23.84 -3.42 10.58
CA VAL A 136 24.87 -4.41 10.25
C VAL A 136 24.72 -4.65 8.74
N VAL A 137 25.32 -3.77 7.94
CA VAL A 137 25.39 -3.92 6.48
C VAL A 137 26.34 -5.08 6.23
N GLN A 138 25.81 -6.30 6.13
CA GLN A 138 26.56 -7.41 5.56
C GLN A 138 26.44 -7.33 4.05
N THR A 139 27.42 -6.70 3.40
CA THR A 139 27.56 -6.72 1.94
C THR A 139 28.11 -8.09 1.54
N THR A 140 27.24 -9.06 1.32
CA THR A 140 27.64 -10.35 0.76
C THR A 140 27.60 -10.28 -0.77
N VAL A 141 28.77 -10.22 -1.38
CA VAL A 141 28.92 -10.36 -2.84
C VAL A 141 28.84 -11.85 -3.16
N GLN A 142 27.68 -12.33 -3.59
CA GLN A 142 27.55 -13.68 -4.14
C GLN A 142 27.85 -13.67 -5.63
N GLN A 143 29.00 -14.23 -6.02
CA GLN A 143 29.29 -14.61 -7.41
C GLN A 143 28.63 -15.97 -7.67
N GLN A 144 27.61 -16.02 -8.53
CA GLN A 144 27.08 -17.29 -9.03
C GLN A 144 27.73 -17.59 -10.38
N THR A 145 28.69 -18.50 -10.39
CA THR A 145 29.21 -19.12 -11.61
C THR A 145 28.27 -20.26 -11.99
N THR A 146 27.56 -20.10 -13.11
CA THR A 146 26.87 -21.24 -13.73
C THR A 146 27.75 -21.73 -14.86
N THR A 147 28.37 -22.89 -14.67
CA THR A 147 29.03 -23.62 -15.74
C THR A 147 27.96 -24.40 -16.49
N ASP A 148 27.42 -23.81 -17.55
CA ASP A 148 26.78 -24.59 -18.60
C ASP A 148 27.00 -23.98 -19.98
N HIS A 149 27.39 -24.86 -20.89
CA HIS A 149 28.07 -24.58 -22.13
C HIS A 149 27.05 -24.21 -23.22
N CYS A 150 26.75 -22.92 -23.43
CA CYS A 150 26.21 -22.43 -24.70
C CYS A 150 26.43 -20.91 -24.83
N VAL A 151 27.07 -20.49 -25.92
CA VAL A 151 27.46 -19.10 -26.21
C VAL A 151 26.22 -18.24 -26.41
N ARG A 152 25.74 -17.62 -25.33
CA ARG A 152 24.85 -16.47 -25.34
C ARG A 152 25.54 -15.41 -24.50
N LEU A 153 25.77 -14.22 -25.05
CA LEU A 153 26.27 -13.04 -24.33
C LEU A 153 25.35 -12.75 -23.14
N GLN A 154 25.60 -13.41 -22.02
CA GLN A 154 24.99 -13.11 -20.73
C GLN A 154 25.76 -11.93 -20.19
N HIS A 155 25.16 -10.74 -20.27
CA HIS A 155 25.60 -9.62 -19.48
C HIS A 155 25.47 -10.02 -18.00
N GLN A 156 26.60 -10.29 -17.35
CA GLN A 156 26.68 -10.49 -15.92
C GLN A 156 26.45 -9.13 -15.25
N HIS A 157 25.20 -8.85 -14.89
CA HIS A 157 24.88 -7.66 -14.12
C HIS A 157 25.15 -7.94 -12.65
N HIS A 158 26.18 -7.30 -12.09
CA HIS A 158 26.38 -7.24 -10.64
C HIS A 158 25.17 -6.55 -9.99
N THR A 159 24.33 -7.32 -9.31
CA THR A 159 23.25 -6.77 -8.48
C THR A 159 23.74 -6.64 -7.06
N GLN A 160 23.90 -5.40 -6.59
CA GLN A 160 24.13 -5.15 -5.17
C GLN A 160 22.89 -5.61 -4.40
N THR A 161 23.09 -6.54 -3.46
CA THR A 161 22.04 -7.01 -2.57
C THR A 161 22.33 -6.43 -1.19
N SER A 162 21.33 -5.81 -0.58
CA SER A 162 21.43 -5.29 0.78
C SER A 162 20.43 -6.05 1.65
N SER A 163 20.92 -6.62 2.74
CA SER A 163 20.08 -7.32 3.72
C SER A 163 20.09 -6.53 5.02
N ILE A 164 18.89 -6.26 5.55
CA ILE A 164 18.69 -5.55 6.81
C ILE A 164 17.82 -6.42 7.70
N ILE A 165 18.29 -6.67 8.92
CA ILE A 165 17.50 -7.35 9.95
C ILE A 165 16.94 -6.26 10.86
N ILE A 166 15.62 -6.17 10.95
CA ILE A 166 14.93 -5.26 11.86
C ILE A 166 14.52 -6.09 13.06
N ASN A 167 15.30 -5.99 14.14
CA ASN A 167 14.98 -6.61 15.41
C ASN A 167 13.95 -5.72 16.12
N ILE A 168 12.68 -6.12 16.04
CA ILE A 168 11.63 -5.49 16.83
C ILE A 168 11.81 -5.97 18.27
N ALA A 169 12.17 -5.06 19.18
CA ALA A 169 12.19 -5.38 20.59
C ALA A 169 10.76 -5.81 20.99
N PRO A 170 10.59 -6.96 21.68
CA PRO A 170 9.27 -7.34 22.15
C PRO A 170 8.80 -6.22 23.07
N LYS A 171 7.71 -5.53 22.69
CA LYS A 171 7.05 -4.59 23.60
C LYS A 171 6.70 -5.41 24.83
N SER A 172 7.40 -5.17 25.94
CA SER A 172 7.11 -5.76 27.22
C SER A 172 5.64 -5.51 27.52
N SER A 173 4.83 -6.54 27.33
CA SER A 173 3.43 -6.52 27.70
C SER A 173 3.41 -6.50 29.21
N SER A 174 3.31 -5.30 29.80
CA SER A 174 2.91 -5.13 31.19
C SER A 174 1.48 -5.65 31.30
N VAL A 175 1.34 -6.92 31.65
CA VAL A 175 0.06 -7.55 31.98
C VAL A 175 -0.39 -6.96 33.31
N ALA A 176 -1.16 -5.88 33.25
CA ALA A 176 -1.93 -5.41 34.38
C ALA A 176 -3.22 -6.25 34.45
N SER A 177 -3.23 -7.17 35.40
CA SER A 177 -4.38 -7.96 35.80
C SER A 177 -5.48 -7.06 36.35
N SER A 178 -6.65 -7.02 35.72
CA SER A 178 -7.90 -6.53 36.32
C SER A 178 -9.12 -6.99 35.49
N PRO A 179 -10.31 -7.03 36.11
CA PRO A 179 -11.10 -8.26 36.18
C PRO A 179 -12.18 -8.38 35.09
N ALA A 180 -12.71 -9.61 35.01
CA ALA A 180 -13.82 -10.04 34.20
C ALA A 180 -15.01 -9.07 34.25
N ALA A 181 -15.27 -8.41 33.12
CA ALA A 181 -16.57 -7.85 32.79
C ALA A 181 -17.06 -8.57 31.53
N SER A 182 -17.86 -9.60 31.75
CA SER A 182 -18.71 -10.22 30.75
C SER A 182 -19.74 -9.19 30.25
N VAL A 183 -19.57 -8.73 29.02
CA VAL A 183 -20.63 -8.07 28.27
C VAL A 183 -20.63 -8.66 26.87
N ASP A 184 -21.57 -9.58 26.65
CA ASP A 184 -21.95 -10.09 25.33
C ASP A 184 -22.49 -8.93 24.48
N ASN A 185 -21.59 -8.14 23.91
CA ASN A 185 -21.91 -7.20 22.85
C ASN A 185 -21.58 -7.89 21.51
N VAL A 186 -22.30 -8.98 21.23
CA VAL A 186 -22.38 -9.56 19.90
C VAL A 186 -23.15 -8.56 19.06
N VAL A 187 -22.43 -7.56 18.53
CA VAL A 187 -22.91 -6.69 17.46
C VAL A 187 -23.48 -7.63 16.41
N ALA A 188 -24.79 -7.60 16.22
CA ALA A 188 -25.48 -8.41 15.24
C ALA A 188 -24.96 -8.03 13.85
N VAL A 189 -23.88 -8.70 13.42
CA VAL A 189 -23.35 -8.56 12.07
C VAL A 189 -24.45 -9.08 11.16
N GLY A 190 -25.22 -8.16 10.59
CA GLY A 190 -26.32 -8.48 9.69
C GLY A 190 -25.83 -9.48 8.64
N ARG A 191 -26.35 -10.70 8.70
CA ARG A 191 -26.02 -11.74 7.73
C ARG A 191 -26.63 -11.32 6.40
N PHE A 192 -25.81 -11.14 5.37
CA PHE A 192 -26.28 -10.76 4.04
C PHE A 192 -26.75 -12.00 3.30
N VAL A 193 -28.05 -12.14 3.08
CA VAL A 193 -28.65 -13.31 2.43
C VAL A 193 -29.05 -12.99 0.99
N CYS A 194 -28.78 -13.89 0.05
CA CYS A 194 -29.27 -13.77 -1.31
C CYS A 194 -30.76 -14.09 -1.38
N SER A 195 -31.56 -13.14 -1.87
CA SER A 195 -33.00 -13.29 -2.12
C SER A 195 -33.34 -14.39 -3.12
N MET A 196 -32.44 -14.72 -4.06
CA MET A 196 -32.70 -15.68 -5.14
C MET A 196 -32.28 -17.12 -4.83
N CYS A 197 -31.30 -17.33 -3.94
CA CYS A 197 -30.81 -18.68 -3.64
C CYS A 197 -30.54 -18.94 -2.15
N ALA A 198 -30.96 -18.02 -1.28
CA ALA A 198 -30.81 -18.07 0.18
C ALA A 198 -29.36 -18.25 0.71
N LYS A 199 -28.33 -18.11 -0.15
CA LYS A 199 -26.92 -18.19 0.30
C LYS A 199 -26.56 -17.01 1.21
N ILE A 200 -25.82 -17.32 2.27
CA ILE A 200 -25.41 -16.37 3.31
C ILE A 200 -23.99 -15.88 3.04
N TYR A 201 -23.76 -14.58 3.19
CA TYR A 201 -22.49 -13.91 2.95
C TYR A 201 -22.01 -13.14 4.19
N ARG A 202 -20.69 -13.13 4.38
CA ARG A 202 -20.01 -12.38 5.45
C ARG A 202 -20.05 -10.86 5.23
N SER A 203 -20.34 -10.39 4.01
CA SER A 203 -20.38 -8.96 3.68
C SER A 203 -21.34 -8.66 2.52
N GLY A 204 -21.88 -7.44 2.49
CA GLY A 204 -22.72 -6.97 1.40
C GLY A 204 -22.00 -6.91 0.05
N ALA A 205 -20.67 -6.68 0.04
CA ALA A 205 -19.87 -6.75 -1.18
C ALA A 205 -19.82 -8.17 -1.76
N GLY A 206 -19.70 -9.20 -0.91
CA GLY A 206 -19.76 -10.59 -1.31
C GLY A 206 -21.11 -10.96 -1.93
N LEU A 207 -22.21 -10.52 -1.31
CA LEU A 207 -23.57 -10.69 -1.84
C LEU A 207 -23.74 -10.03 -3.21
N ARG A 208 -23.28 -8.78 -3.39
CA ARG A 208 -23.35 -8.07 -4.69
C ARG A 208 -22.53 -8.77 -5.77
N TYR A 209 -21.32 -9.24 -5.45
CA TYR A 209 -20.51 -10.00 -6.39
C TYR A 209 -21.18 -11.31 -6.79
N HIS A 210 -21.75 -12.03 -5.82
CA HIS A 210 -22.52 -13.24 -6.06
C HIS A 210 -23.72 -12.98 -6.99
N LYS A 211 -24.55 -11.97 -6.71
CA LYS A 211 -25.69 -11.58 -7.57
C LYS A 211 -25.26 -11.37 -9.02
N ARG A 212 -24.18 -10.60 -9.26
CA ARG A 212 -23.65 -10.36 -10.61
C ARG A 212 -23.16 -11.61 -11.33
N LYS A 213 -22.63 -12.61 -10.61
CA LYS A 213 -22.01 -13.80 -11.20
C LYS A 213 -22.97 -14.97 -11.40
N ARG A 214 -23.92 -15.14 -10.48
CA ARG A 214 -24.84 -16.30 -10.49
C ARG A 214 -26.26 -15.93 -10.95
N HIS A 215 -26.61 -14.66 -10.94
CA HIS A 215 -27.94 -14.17 -11.31
C HIS A 215 -27.86 -13.07 -12.38
N ARG A 216 -26.86 -13.14 -13.26
CA ARG A 216 -26.69 -12.15 -14.34
C ARG A 216 -27.90 -12.24 -15.29
N GLY A 217 -28.65 -11.15 -15.43
CA GLY A 217 -29.83 -11.06 -16.31
C GLY A 217 -31.16 -11.25 -15.60
N MET A 218 -31.18 -11.66 -14.33
CA MET A 218 -32.36 -11.50 -13.50
C MET A 218 -32.32 -10.11 -12.89
N VAL A 219 -33.15 -9.23 -13.44
CA VAL A 219 -33.45 -7.94 -12.82
C VAL A 219 -34.09 -8.27 -11.48
N GLU A 220 -33.45 -7.87 -10.38
CA GLU A 220 -34.20 -7.90 -9.12
C GLU A 220 -35.44 -7.06 -9.34
N PRO A 221 -36.64 -7.55 -8.96
CA PRO A 221 -37.83 -6.70 -8.98
C PRO A 221 -37.48 -5.46 -8.18
N THR A 222 -37.26 -4.37 -8.90
CA THR A 222 -36.87 -3.09 -8.32
C THR A 222 -37.92 -2.76 -7.29
N ALA A 223 -37.47 -2.37 -6.09
CA ALA A 223 -38.31 -2.14 -4.94
C ALA A 223 -39.62 -1.47 -5.35
N LEU A 224 -40.75 -2.14 -5.07
CA LEU A 224 -42.09 -1.62 -5.33
C LEU A 224 -42.15 -0.18 -4.85
N HIS A 225 -42.24 0.76 -5.78
CA HIS A 225 -42.31 2.16 -5.43
C HIS A 225 -43.75 2.49 -5.06
N ARG A 226 -43.94 3.07 -3.88
CA ARG A 226 -45.27 3.54 -3.45
C ARG A 226 -45.60 4.80 -4.21
N VAL A 227 -46.59 4.72 -5.09
CA VAL A 227 -47.13 5.86 -5.81
C VAL A 227 -48.37 6.36 -5.05
N LYS A 228 -48.40 7.67 -4.75
CA LYS A 228 -49.55 8.32 -4.13
C LYS A 228 -50.62 8.60 -5.20
N CYS A 229 -51.88 8.39 -4.85
CA CYS A 229 -52.99 8.84 -5.70
C CYS A 229 -52.92 10.37 -5.90
N GLN A 230 -53.23 10.85 -7.11
CA GLN A 230 -53.15 12.28 -7.46
C GLN A 230 -54.45 13.05 -7.16
N GLU A 231 -55.53 12.38 -6.79
CA GLU A 231 -56.80 13.04 -6.45
C GLU A 231 -56.69 13.83 -5.15
N LEU A 232 -57.18 15.08 -5.15
CA LEU A 232 -57.16 15.96 -3.99
C LEU A 232 -57.96 15.35 -2.83
N GLY A 233 -57.27 15.05 -1.73
CA GLY A 233 -57.86 14.43 -0.54
C GLY A 233 -57.75 12.90 -0.48
N CYS A 234 -57.20 12.25 -1.51
CA CYS A 234 -57.03 10.79 -1.51
C CYS A 234 -55.75 10.37 -0.75
N THR A 235 -55.88 9.52 0.26
CA THR A 235 -54.76 8.98 1.05
C THR A 235 -54.26 7.62 0.55
N TYR A 236 -54.87 7.11 -0.52
CA TYR A 236 -54.59 5.78 -1.06
C TYR A 236 -53.19 5.70 -1.68
N GLN A 237 -52.52 4.57 -1.45
CA GLN A 237 -51.19 4.27 -1.97
C GLN A 237 -51.26 3.00 -2.81
N MET A 238 -50.77 3.07 -4.05
CA MET A 238 -50.66 1.91 -4.92
C MET A 238 -49.20 1.47 -5.02
N LEU A 239 -48.99 0.16 -5.10
CA LEU A 239 -47.69 -0.43 -5.39
C LEU A 239 -47.58 -0.52 -6.92
N ALA A 240 -46.82 0.39 -7.52
CA ALA A 240 -46.56 0.34 -8.95
C ALA A 240 -45.33 -0.53 -9.22
N ILE A 241 -45.46 -1.45 -10.17
CA ILE A 241 -44.33 -2.11 -10.80
C ILE A 241 -43.89 -1.17 -11.93
N SER A 242 -42.68 -0.64 -11.87
CA SER A 242 -42.11 0.11 -12.99
C SER A 242 -41.83 -0.89 -14.11
N ASP A 243 -42.62 -0.85 -15.17
CA ASP A 243 -42.26 -1.53 -16.42
C ASP A 243 -40.99 -0.90 -16.99
N LEU A 244 -40.07 -1.78 -17.42
CA LEU A 244 -38.74 -1.47 -17.95
C LEU A 244 -38.77 -0.67 -19.25
#